data_AF-R7CX80-F1
#
_entry.id   AF-R7CX80-F1
#
_cell.length_a   1.000
_cell.length_b   1.000
_cell.length_c   1.000
_cell.angle_alpha   90.00
_cell.angle_beta   90.00
_cell.angle_gamma   90.00
#
_symmetry.space_group_name_H-M   'P 1'
#
loop_
_entity.id
_entity.type
_entity.pdbx_description
1 polymer ?
#
loop_
_entity_poly.entity_id
_entity_poly.type
_entity_poly.pdbx_seq_one_letter_code
_entity_poly.pdbx_strand_id
1 'polypeptide(L)'
;MPSLSGHLLFIIFRLFSDLLPLIQACSIVGTNTTYLSNTVNEMFGCNLKSLINWYRVQYAKEVLRRGICRLKDIPFVCGFASKSTFYASFKRCEGITPNRFMNICRKGCEEQ
;
A
#
# COMPACT_ATOMS: atom_id res chain seq x y z
N MET A 1 4.33 19.52 -24.76
CA MET A 1 3.05 18.90 -24.33
C MET A 1 3.37 17.50 -23.82
N PRO A 2 3.27 17.21 -22.52
CA PRO A 2 3.45 15.84 -22.04
C PRO A 2 2.35 14.96 -22.64
N SER A 3 2.71 13.80 -23.18
CA SER A 3 1.75 12.81 -23.67
C SER A 3 0.78 12.40 -22.55
N LEU A 4 -0.45 12.06 -22.90
CA LEU A 4 -1.50 11.64 -21.95
C LEU A 4 -0.98 10.59 -20.94
N SER A 5 -0.10 9.70 -21.39
CA SER A 5 0.54 8.64 -20.61
C SER A 5 1.47 9.17 -19.51
N GLY A 6 2.24 10.23 -19.79
CA GLY A 6 3.18 10.82 -18.84
C GLY A 6 2.48 11.58 -17.72
N HIS A 7 1.38 12.29 -18.05
CA HIS A 7 0.56 12.98 -17.05
C HIS A 7 -0.14 11.97 -16.13
N LEU A 8 -0.61 10.84 -16.69
CA LEU A 8 -1.23 9.76 -15.93
C LEU A 8 -0.23 9.09 -14.98
N LEU A 9 1.00 8.83 -15.43
CA LEU A 9 2.05 8.27 -14.60
C LEU A 9 2.43 9.21 -13.46
N PHE A 10 2.51 10.51 -13.73
CA PHE A 10 2.75 11.53 -12.71
C PHE A 10 1.63 11.59 -11.68
N ILE A 11 0.37 11.53 -12.12
CA ILE A 11 -0.80 11.51 -11.24
C ILE A 11 -0.83 10.24 -10.40
N ILE A 12 -0.57 9.07 -11.00
CA ILE A 12 -0.40 7.80 -10.28
C ILE A 12 0.71 7.99 -9.22
N PHE A 13 1.90 8.45 -9.61
CA PHE A 13 3.02 8.64 -8.69
C PHE A 13 2.69 9.59 -7.52
N ARG A 14 1.94 10.68 -7.79
CA ARG A 14 1.43 11.64 -6.79
C ARG A 14 0.37 11.00 -5.87
N LEU A 15 -0.60 10.30 -6.44
CA LEU A 15 -1.66 9.56 -5.75
C LEU A 15 -1.10 8.46 -4.82
N PHE A 16 0.01 7.84 -5.22
CA PHE A 16 0.65 6.77 -4.48
C PHE A 16 1.65 7.29 -3.43
N SER A 17 2.17 8.51 -3.57
CA SER A 17 3.07 9.14 -2.60
C SER A 17 2.35 9.72 -1.38
N ASP A 18 1.19 10.34 -1.58
CA ASP A 18 0.32 10.77 -0.48
C ASP A 18 -0.59 9.60 -0.12
N LEU A 19 -0.50 9.10 1.12
CA LEU A 19 -1.15 7.90 1.68
C LEU A 19 -2.69 8.05 1.77
N LEU A 20 -3.35 8.49 0.71
CA LEU A 20 -4.79 8.77 0.67
C LEU A 20 -5.58 7.49 0.39
N PRO A 21 -6.64 7.20 1.16
CA PRO A 21 -7.60 6.18 0.79
C PRO A 21 -8.22 6.54 -0.57
N LEU A 22 -8.08 5.62 -1.53
CA LEU A 22 -8.44 5.70 -2.96
C LEU A 22 -9.76 6.42 -3.29
N ILE A 23 -10.75 6.37 -2.39
CA ILE A 23 -12.06 7.06 -2.56
C ILE A 23 -11.88 8.57 -2.68
N GLN A 24 -10.98 9.17 -1.91
CA GLN A 24 -10.66 10.60 -2.05
C GLN A 24 -9.77 10.87 -3.25
N ALA A 25 -8.85 9.96 -3.52
CA ALA A 25 -7.88 10.04 -4.60
C ALA A 25 -8.55 10.09 -6.00
N CYS A 26 -9.60 9.29 -6.24
CA CYS A 26 -10.34 9.32 -7.51
C CYS A 26 -11.15 10.62 -7.69
N SER A 27 -11.67 11.19 -6.60
CA SER A 27 -12.37 12.49 -6.65
C SER A 27 -11.41 13.64 -6.93
N ILE A 28 -10.17 13.56 -6.39
CA ILE A 28 -9.14 14.58 -6.61
C ILE A 28 -8.65 14.59 -8.08
N VAL A 29 -8.67 13.43 -8.75
CA VAL A 29 -8.12 13.31 -10.10
C VAL A 29 -9.16 13.48 -11.22
N GLY A 30 -10.45 13.48 -10.89
CA GLY A 30 -11.50 13.73 -11.89
C GLY A 30 -11.55 12.69 -13.03
N THR A 31 -10.87 11.55 -12.88
CA THR A 31 -10.90 10.43 -13.84
C THR A 31 -11.75 9.27 -13.33
N ASN A 32 -12.37 8.56 -14.27
CA ASN A 32 -13.18 7.39 -13.99
C ASN A 32 -12.34 6.26 -13.36
N THR A 33 -12.79 5.70 -12.24
CA THR A 33 -12.17 4.57 -11.52
C THR A 33 -11.91 3.37 -12.44
N THR A 34 -12.76 3.16 -13.45
CA THR A 34 -12.60 2.13 -14.46
C THR A 34 -11.38 2.38 -15.36
N TYR A 35 -11.11 3.63 -15.72
CA TYR A 35 -9.96 3.98 -16.55
C TYR A 35 -8.65 3.72 -15.80
N LEU A 36 -8.58 4.15 -14.53
CA LEU A 36 -7.42 3.90 -13.68
C LEU A 36 -7.20 2.39 -13.44
N SER A 37 -8.27 1.63 -13.26
CA SER A 37 -8.19 0.18 -13.09
C SER A 37 -7.71 -0.52 -14.36
N ASN A 38 -8.17 -0.08 -15.55
CA ASN A 38 -7.72 -0.61 -16.83
C ASN A 38 -6.25 -0.28 -17.08
N THR A 39 -5.83 0.97 -16.86
CA THR A 39 -4.42 1.37 -16.99
C THR A 39 -3.52 0.56 -16.06
N VAL A 40 -3.89 0.37 -14.79
CA VAL A 40 -3.06 -0.42 -13.88
C VAL A 40 -3.01 -1.89 -14.30
N ASN A 41 -4.12 -2.44 -14.78
CA ASN A 41 -4.14 -3.81 -15.29
C ASN A 41 -3.27 -3.96 -16.56
N GLU A 42 -3.28 -2.96 -17.45
CA GLU A 42 -2.49 -2.96 -18.68
C GLU A 42 -0.99 -2.72 -18.42
N MET A 43 -0.65 -1.84 -17.49
CA MET A 43 0.74 -1.47 -17.17
C MET A 43 1.44 -2.47 -16.23
N PHE A 44 0.72 -2.99 -15.22
CA PHE A 44 1.28 -3.83 -14.17
C PHE A 44 0.76 -5.28 -14.20
N GLY A 45 -0.16 -5.62 -15.10
CA GLY A 45 -0.74 -6.97 -15.20
C GLY A 45 -1.50 -7.40 -13.94
N CYS A 46 -1.88 -6.46 -13.07
CA CYS A 46 -2.48 -6.77 -11.79
C CYS A 46 -3.61 -5.82 -11.43
N ASN A 47 -4.50 -6.32 -10.58
CA ASN A 47 -5.67 -5.57 -10.16
C ASN A 47 -5.27 -4.35 -9.32
N LEU A 48 -5.88 -3.18 -9.58
CA LEU A 48 -5.60 -1.93 -8.86
C LEU A 48 -5.67 -2.09 -7.33
N LYS A 49 -6.66 -2.86 -6.84
CA LYS A 49 -6.77 -3.21 -5.41
C LYS A 49 -5.54 -3.95 -4.88
N SER A 50 -5.00 -4.90 -5.64
CA SER A 50 -3.82 -5.67 -5.25
C SER A 50 -2.58 -4.80 -5.19
N LEU A 51 -2.41 -3.89 -6.16
CA LEU A 51 -1.31 -2.93 -6.18
C LEU A 51 -1.34 -2.01 -4.96
N ILE A 52 -2.51 -1.43 -4.66
CA ILE A 52 -2.70 -0.56 -3.48
C ILE A 52 -2.42 -1.32 -2.19
N ASN A 53 -2.94 -2.54 -2.05
CA ASN A 53 -2.70 -3.35 -0.86
C ASN A 53 -1.22 -3.69 -0.70
N TRP A 54 -0.49 -3.95 -1.79
CA TRP A 54 0.95 -4.16 -1.76
C TRP A 54 1.70 -2.93 -1.23
N TYR A 55 1.38 -1.73 -1.74
CA TYR A 55 1.98 -0.48 -1.23
C TYR A 55 1.68 -0.24 0.25
N ARG A 56 0.44 -0.45 0.68
CA ARG A 56 0.05 -0.32 2.09
C ARG A 56 0.80 -1.31 2.98
N VAL A 57 1.08 -2.51 2.49
CA VAL A 57 1.90 -3.50 3.20
C VAL A 57 3.37 -3.06 3.25
N GLN A 58 3.94 -2.52 2.17
CA GLN A 58 5.31 -1.98 2.21
C GLN A 58 5.44 -0.83 3.21
N TYR A 59 4.47 0.08 3.26
CA TYR A 59 4.44 1.13 4.27
C TYR A 59 4.30 0.54 5.69
N ALA A 60 3.43 -0.45 5.88
CA ALA A 60 3.30 -1.14 7.16
C ALA A 60 4.62 -1.76 7.63
N LYS A 61 5.43 -2.32 6.73
CA LYS A 61 6.76 -2.87 7.06
C LYS A 61 7.72 -1.80 7.53
N GLU A 62 7.71 -0.63 6.90
CA GLU A 62 8.54 0.50 7.32
C GLU A 62 8.14 0.98 8.72
N VAL A 63 6.84 1.11 8.98
CA VAL A 63 6.31 1.45 10.32
C VAL A 63 6.66 0.39 11.35
N LEU A 64 6.60 -0.90 10.99
CA LEU A 64 6.97 -2.03 11.83
C LEU A 64 8.47 -2.03 12.16
N ARG A 65 9.34 -1.77 11.17
CA ARG A 65 10.79 -1.70 11.36
C ARG A 65 11.20 -0.57 12.27
N ARG A 66 10.58 0.60 12.12
CA ARG A 66 10.88 1.76 12.97
C ARG A 66 10.29 1.66 14.38
N GLY A 67 9.38 0.71 14.62
CA GLY A 67 8.75 0.51 15.93
C GLY A 67 7.85 1.66 16.38
N ILE A 68 7.42 2.53 15.46
CA ILE A 68 6.71 3.79 15.76
C ILE A 68 5.28 3.52 16.27
N CYS A 69 4.64 2.44 15.81
CA CYS A 69 3.25 2.13 16.11
C CYS A 69 3.05 0.70 16.62
N ARG A 70 2.02 0.51 17.47
CA ARG A 70 1.62 -0.83 17.93
C ARG A 70 0.93 -1.58 16.81
N LEU A 71 1.14 -2.90 16.73
CA LEU A 71 0.59 -3.77 15.68
C LEU A 71 -0.93 -3.63 15.47
N LYS A 72 -1.66 -3.34 16.55
CA LYS A 72 -3.11 -3.15 16.52
C LYS A 72 -3.56 -1.90 15.76
N ASP A 73 -2.70 -0.88 15.69
CA ASP A 73 -3.00 0.45 15.13
C ASP A 73 -2.46 0.58 13.70
N ILE A 74 -1.41 -0.17 13.35
CA ILE A 74 -0.79 -0.21 12.02
C ILE A 74 -1.80 -0.40 10.87
N PRO A 75 -2.79 -1.33 10.95
CA PRO A 75 -3.78 -1.49 9.89
C PRO A 75 -4.50 -0.18 9.55
N PHE A 76 -4.89 0.58 10.56
CA PHE A 76 -5.62 1.84 10.39
C PHE A 76 -4.70 2.95 9.87
N VAL A 77 -3.47 3.03 10.39
CA VAL A 77 -2.45 3.98 9.92
C VAL A 77 -2.08 3.72 8.45
N CYS A 78 -2.12 2.46 8.01
CA CYS A 78 -1.86 2.08 6.62
C CYS A 78 -3.11 2.13 5.72
N GLY A 79 -4.23 2.67 6.22
CA GLY A 79 -5.45 2.87 5.44
C GLY A 79 -6.28 1.60 5.18
N PHE A 80 -6.08 0.52 5.94
CA PHE A 80 -6.96 -0.65 5.88
C PHE A 80 -8.26 -0.40 6.64
N ALA A 81 -9.37 -0.79 6.03
CA ALA A 81 -10.69 -0.70 6.66
C ALA A 81 -10.86 -1.70 7.82
N SER A 82 -10.12 -2.81 7.80
CA SER A 82 -10.18 -3.82 8.85
C SER A 82 -8.84 -4.51 9.08
N LYS A 83 -8.65 -5.03 10.29
CA LYS A 83 -7.49 -5.87 10.64
C LYS A 83 -7.44 -7.13 9.77
N SER A 84 -8.56 -7.80 9.54
CA SER A 84 -8.61 -9.04 8.75
C SER A 84 -8.10 -8.84 7.32
N THR A 85 -8.51 -7.74 6.66
CA THR A 85 -8.03 -7.40 5.32
C THR A 85 -6.54 -7.10 5.30
N PHE A 86 -6.03 -6.42 6.34
CA PHE A 86 -4.59 -6.18 6.49
C PHE A 86 -3.81 -7.48 6.65
N TYR A 87 -4.21 -8.35 7.58
CA TYR A 87 -3.50 -9.61 7.84
C TYR A 87 -3.48 -10.52 6.61
N ALA A 88 -4.59 -10.62 5.88
CA ALA A 88 -4.67 -11.38 4.64
C ALA A 88 -3.74 -10.80 3.56
N SER A 89 -3.76 -9.47 3.39
CA SER A 89 -2.91 -8.79 2.40
C SER A 89 -1.43 -8.89 2.76
N PHE A 90 -1.08 -8.68 4.02
CA PHE A 90 0.30 -8.78 4.52
C PHE A 90 0.85 -10.19 4.34
N LYS A 91 0.09 -11.21 4.74
CA LYS A 91 0.49 -12.61 4.54
C LYS A 91 0.60 -12.96 3.05
N ARG A 92 -0.25 -12.43 2.19
CA ARG A 92 -0.15 -12.64 0.74
C ARG A 92 1.10 -11.99 0.14
N CYS A 93 1.47 -10.80 0.61
CA CYS A 93 2.63 -10.07 0.09
C CYS A 93 3.97 -10.61 0.64
N GLU A 94 4.05 -10.91 1.93
CA GLU A 94 5.31 -11.26 2.60
C GLU A 94 5.42 -12.74 2.97
N GLY A 95 4.36 -13.53 2.79
CA GLY A 95 4.31 -14.95 3.17
C GLY A 95 4.15 -15.21 4.68
N ILE A 96 4.47 -14.22 5.53
CA ILE A 96 4.41 -14.33 6.99
C ILE A 96 3.39 -13.37 7.62
N THR A 97 3.02 -13.62 8.87
CA THR A 97 2.09 -12.73 9.59
C THR A 97 2.79 -11.45 10.06
N PRO A 98 2.06 -10.32 10.16
CA PRO A 98 2.58 -9.06 10.70
C PRO A 98 3.26 -9.22 12.07
N ASN A 99 2.71 -10.07 12.93
CA ASN A 99 3.26 -10.36 14.26
C ASN A 99 4.61 -11.12 14.18
N ARG A 100 4.71 -12.08 13.25
CA ARG A 100 5.97 -12.79 12.99
C ARG A 100 7.03 -11.82 12.46
N PHE A 101 6.66 -10.96 11.51
CA PHE A 101 7.55 -9.93 10.96
C PHE A 101 8.06 -8.98 12.05
N MET A 102 7.18 -8.52 12.96
CA MET A 102 7.56 -7.68 14.10
C MET A 102 8.58 -8.39 15.02
N ASN A 103 8.35 -9.66 15.35
CA ASN A 103 9.29 -10.43 16.18
C ASN A 103 10.65 -10.61 15.50
N ILE A 104 10.69 -10.83 14.18
CA ILE A 104 11.93 -10.92 13.41
C ILE A 104 12.67 -9.57 13.43
N CYS A 105 11.98 -8.46 13.20
CA CYS A 105 12.60 -7.13 13.26
C CYS A 105 13.12 -6.77 14.66
N ARG A 106 12.49 -7.23 15.74
CA ARG A 106 13.01 -7.02 17.10
C ARG A 106 14.24 -7.87 17.41
N LYS A 107 14.30 -9.12 16.93
CA LYS A 107 15.43 -10.02 17.17
C LYS A 107 16.69 -9.67 16.39
N GLY A 108 16.59 -8.98 15.26
CA GLY A 108 17.76 -8.49 14.51
C GLY A 108 18.58 -7.40 15.23
N CYS A 109 18.14 -6.93 16.40
CA CYS A 109 18.83 -5.90 17.18
C CYS A 109 19.59 -6.45 18.42
N GLU A 110 19.54 -7.76 18.68
CA GLU A 110 20.24 -8.43 19.80
C GLU A 110 21.50 -9.21 19.36
N GLU A 111 21.89 -9.12 18.09
CA GLU A 111 23.19 -9.62 17.61
C GLU A 111 24.08 -8.44 17.18
N GLN A 112 24.53 -7.65 18.16
CA GLN A 112 25.77 -6.86 18.10
C GLN A 112 26.47 -6.96 19.46
#